data_AF-A0A832UQN1-F1
#
_entry.id   AF-A0A832UQN1-F1
#
_cell.length_a   1.000
_cell.length_b   1.000
_cell.length_c   1.000
_cell.angle_alpha   90.00
_cell.angle_beta   90.00
_cell.angle_gamma   90.00
#
_symmetry.space_group_name_H-M   'P 1'
#
loop_
_entity.id
_entity.type
_entity.pdbx_description
1 polymer ?
#
loop_
_entity_poly.entity_id
_entity_poly.type
_entity_poly.pdbx_seq_one_letter_code
_entity_poly.pdbx_strand_id
1 'polypeptide(L)'
;QIIKFNEDFEVENVECECGSTDFEIQSNNSGICRLELIKYLPLGGEYLLKRSQLTKYSVEAYRSIIKVMKQEKRGLVKSVTVIAKVKDEKTGKWVSKKANIDYADESNYELELRKRYGSNVRIELLQFNHKKPSLINDKYVQNALAIAYLQYSENIVNQNIDDIIPLHIKNLEKINLYKKLLEEARNDASKLAREADERLELEEELKYIKLKKNNLMNKDRVLDRELREDLEKKIEIKKHFYTETPKTLLLWDIFKYYLTTTESRRNNYSGPFPNLRPTLDSNQIKVFEYVFPKDVVNLLLDYEENIASLGHMKETIHYKSELETKIKNLHLKPNQEAIGAVALHNKCNISLNKAADLLHVSHDEAVTEKNNLKKIEKPTTKKAKKFLELINK
;
A
#
# COMPACT_ATOMS: atom_id res chain seq x y z
N GLN A 1 -22.43 5.56 26.16
CA GLN A 1 -21.98 4.61 27.19
C GLN A 1 -20.66 4.02 26.75
N ILE A 2 -19.69 3.87 27.65
CA ILE A 2 -18.43 3.16 27.36
C ILE A 2 -18.72 1.68 27.65
N ILE A 3 -18.68 0.85 26.62
CA ILE A 3 -18.89 -0.61 26.72
C ILE A 3 -17.63 -1.21 27.35
N LYS A 4 -17.78 -2.03 28.39
CA LYS A 4 -16.68 -2.76 29.04
C LYS A 4 -16.70 -4.21 28.55
N PHE A 5 -15.51 -4.78 28.37
CA PHE A 5 -15.33 -6.16 27.91
C PHE A 5 -14.57 -6.96 28.97
N ASN A 6 -14.91 -8.22 29.15
CA ASN A 6 -14.13 -9.16 29.96
C ASN A 6 -12.91 -9.69 29.18
N GLU A 7 -12.11 -10.56 29.81
CA GLU A 7 -10.91 -11.16 29.20
C GLU A 7 -11.20 -12.04 27.97
N ASP A 8 -12.46 -12.48 27.82
CA ASP A 8 -12.95 -13.30 26.71
C ASP A 8 -13.70 -12.47 25.64
N PHE A 9 -13.62 -11.13 25.70
CA PHE A 9 -14.29 -10.18 24.81
C PHE A 9 -15.83 -10.16 24.87
N GLU A 10 -16.44 -10.70 25.92
CA GLU A 10 -17.87 -10.58 26.16
C GLU A 10 -18.21 -9.22 26.76
N VAL A 11 -19.37 -8.68 26.39
CA VAL A 11 -19.83 -7.36 26.85
C VAL A 11 -20.35 -7.46 28.29
N GLU A 12 -19.71 -6.76 29.21
CA GLU A 12 -20.17 -6.69 30.60
C GLU A 12 -21.08 -5.49 30.84
N ASN A 13 -22.17 -5.72 31.57
CA ASN A 13 -23.02 -4.69 32.19
C ASN A 13 -23.61 -3.65 31.21
N VAL A 14 -24.01 -4.10 30.02
CA VAL A 14 -24.83 -3.31 29.10
C VAL A 14 -26.15 -4.06 28.93
N GLU A 15 -27.27 -3.35 29.03
CA GLU A 15 -28.60 -3.86 28.67
C GLU A 15 -29.06 -3.09 27.44
N CYS A 16 -29.54 -3.80 26.42
CA CYS A 16 -30.17 -3.17 25.25
C CYS A 16 -31.49 -2.49 25.67
N GLU A 17 -32.01 -1.57 24.87
CA GLU A 17 -33.35 -0.97 25.09
C GLU A 17 -34.47 -2.03 25.14
N CYS A 18 -34.24 -3.23 24.61
CA CYS A 18 -35.14 -4.38 24.71
C CYS A 18 -34.92 -5.28 25.94
N GLY A 19 -33.97 -4.97 26.83
CA GLY A 19 -33.62 -5.77 28.01
C GLY A 19 -32.70 -6.96 27.72
N SER A 20 -32.18 -7.10 26.50
CA SER A 20 -31.20 -8.16 26.17
C SER A 20 -29.83 -7.84 26.76
N THR A 21 -29.25 -8.82 27.43
CA THR A 21 -27.85 -8.83 27.91
C THR A 21 -26.93 -9.67 27.01
N ASP A 22 -27.48 -10.45 26.08
CA ASP A 22 -26.72 -11.19 25.08
C ASP A 22 -26.31 -10.25 23.94
N PHE A 23 -25.01 -9.95 23.88
CA PHE A 23 -24.39 -9.23 22.79
C PHE A 23 -23.41 -10.14 22.07
N GLU A 24 -23.68 -10.43 20.80
CA GLU A 24 -22.72 -11.08 19.92
C GLU A 24 -21.89 -10.03 19.17
N ILE A 25 -20.56 -10.14 19.24
CA ILE A 25 -19.67 -9.34 18.40
C ILE A 25 -19.68 -9.98 17.01
N GLN A 26 -20.41 -9.38 16.08
CA GLN A 26 -20.37 -9.79 14.68
C GLN A 26 -19.29 -9.00 13.92
N SER A 27 -18.48 -9.71 13.14
CA SER A 27 -17.54 -9.08 12.24
C SER A 27 -18.30 -8.28 11.19
N ASN A 28 -18.03 -6.98 11.10
CA ASN A 28 -18.53 -6.18 10.02
C ASN A 28 -17.72 -6.48 8.74
N ASN A 29 -18.18 -7.48 7.97
CA ASN A 29 -17.53 -7.93 6.75
C ASN A 29 -17.54 -6.88 5.62
N SER A 30 -18.42 -5.86 5.70
CA SER A 30 -18.44 -4.74 4.74
C SER A 30 -17.37 -3.68 5.08
N GLY A 31 -16.93 -3.64 6.34
CA GLY A 31 -15.78 -2.86 6.79
C GLY A 31 -14.47 -3.56 6.43
N ILE A 32 -13.42 -2.78 6.15
CA ILE A 32 -12.07 -3.36 6.07
C ILE A 32 -11.62 -3.66 7.47
N CYS A 33 -11.69 -4.93 7.82
CA CYS A 33 -11.15 -5.48 9.03
C CYS A 33 -10.14 -6.55 8.64
N ARG A 34 -8.87 -6.31 8.94
CA ARG A 34 -7.81 -7.32 8.84
C ARG A 34 -7.23 -7.58 10.20
N LEU A 35 -7.94 -8.38 10.98
CA LEU A 35 -7.53 -8.73 12.34
C LEU A 35 -6.21 -9.51 12.33
N GLU A 36 -5.93 -10.21 11.23
CA GLU A 36 -4.72 -10.99 10.99
C GLU A 36 -3.46 -10.12 10.99
N LEU A 37 -3.59 -8.83 10.66
CA LEU A 37 -2.48 -7.88 10.67
C LEU A 37 -2.08 -7.44 12.08
N ILE A 38 -2.98 -7.55 13.07
CA ILE A 38 -2.77 -7.00 14.42
C ILE A 38 -1.52 -7.61 15.05
N LYS A 39 -1.32 -8.92 14.95
CA LYS A 39 -0.12 -9.62 15.48
C LYS A 39 1.20 -9.17 14.84
N TYR A 40 1.16 -8.56 13.66
CA TYR A 40 2.35 -8.10 12.95
C TYR A 40 2.64 -6.61 13.17
N LEU A 41 1.68 -5.84 13.71
CA LEU A 41 1.89 -4.43 13.99
C LEU A 41 3.04 -4.27 15.00
N PRO A 42 4.05 -3.42 14.70
CA PRO A 42 5.14 -3.16 15.64
C PRO A 42 4.64 -2.34 16.83
N LEU A 43 5.11 -2.67 18.02
CA LEU A 43 4.92 -1.84 19.20
C LEU A 43 5.85 -0.62 19.14
N GLY A 44 5.60 0.40 19.97
CA GLY A 44 6.26 1.71 19.90
C GLY A 44 7.79 1.64 19.76
N GLY A 45 8.31 2.08 18.60
CA GLY A 45 9.75 2.09 18.30
C GLY A 45 10.34 0.78 17.76
N GLU A 46 9.63 -0.34 17.89
CA GLU A 46 10.06 -1.68 17.46
C GLU A 46 10.21 -1.80 15.93
N TYR A 47 9.57 -0.90 15.18
CA TYR A 47 9.61 -0.91 13.72
C TYR A 47 11.04 -0.81 13.15
N LEU A 48 11.99 -0.21 13.88
CA LEU A 48 13.40 -0.16 13.47
C LEU A 48 14.08 -1.53 13.57
N LEU A 49 13.78 -2.28 14.63
CA LEU A 49 14.29 -3.64 14.85
C LEU A 49 13.67 -4.61 13.83
N LYS A 50 12.34 -4.59 13.68
CA LYS A 50 11.67 -5.42 12.66
C LYS A 50 12.18 -5.10 11.26
N ARG A 51 12.51 -3.83 10.98
CA ARG A 51 13.09 -3.42 9.70
C ARG A 51 14.52 -3.92 9.50
N SER A 52 15.36 -4.03 10.53
CA SER A 52 16.72 -4.54 10.39
C SER A 52 16.77 -6.07 10.18
N GLN A 53 15.73 -6.78 10.59
CA GLN A 53 15.57 -8.23 10.43
C GLN A 53 15.01 -8.63 9.06
N LEU A 54 14.62 -7.68 8.21
CA LEU A 54 14.07 -7.95 6.89
C LEU A 54 15.09 -8.60 5.97
N THR A 55 14.67 -9.64 5.24
CA THR A 55 15.49 -10.24 4.17
C THR A 55 15.69 -9.27 3.00
N LYS A 56 16.57 -9.60 2.06
CA LYS A 56 16.79 -8.78 0.85
C LYS A 56 15.49 -8.54 0.07
N TYR A 57 14.68 -9.58 -0.12
CA TYR A 57 13.38 -9.48 -0.80
C TYR A 57 12.41 -8.61 0.01
N SER A 58 12.36 -8.83 1.32
CA SER A 58 11.53 -8.08 2.26
C SER A 58 11.85 -6.58 2.27
N VAL A 59 13.12 -6.20 2.14
CA VAL A 59 13.54 -4.79 2.06
C VAL A 59 13.04 -4.12 0.78
N GLU A 60 13.07 -4.82 -0.35
CA GLU A 60 12.55 -4.31 -1.62
C GLU A 60 11.03 -4.19 -1.58
N ALA A 61 10.33 -5.22 -1.07
CA ALA A 61 8.90 -5.21 -0.84
C ALA A 61 8.48 -4.06 0.09
N TYR A 62 9.17 -3.88 1.22
CA TYR A 62 8.96 -2.76 2.13
C TYR A 62 9.08 -1.40 1.42
N ARG A 63 10.13 -1.21 0.60
CA ARG A 63 10.28 0.03 -0.19
C ARG A 63 9.13 0.20 -1.18
N SER A 64 8.68 -0.87 -1.83
CA SER A 64 7.54 -0.86 -2.76
C SER A 64 6.25 -0.40 -2.06
N ILE A 65 5.94 -0.97 -0.89
CA ILE A 65 4.79 -0.61 -0.06
C ILE A 65 4.85 0.85 0.41
N ILE A 66 6.01 1.30 0.89
CA ILE A 66 6.19 2.69 1.31
C ILE A 66 5.97 3.65 0.13
N LYS A 67 6.42 3.31 -1.09
CA LYS A 67 6.18 4.13 -2.29
C LYS A 67 4.70 4.25 -2.67
N VAL A 68 3.91 3.21 -2.42
CA VAL A 68 2.45 3.25 -2.60
C VAL A 68 1.83 4.28 -1.65
N MET A 69 2.18 4.24 -0.35
CA MET A 69 1.63 5.18 0.64
C MET A 69 2.21 6.59 0.52
N LYS A 70 3.44 6.72 0.01
CA LYS A 70 4.18 7.98 -0.15
C LYS A 70 4.69 8.06 -1.57
N GLN A 71 3.97 8.76 -2.44
CA GLN A 71 4.46 8.97 -3.79
C GLN A 71 5.76 9.78 -3.76
N GLU A 72 6.78 9.28 -4.46
CA GLU A 72 8.12 9.89 -4.52
C GLU A 72 8.19 11.09 -5.47
N LYS A 73 7.18 11.31 -6.32
CA LYS A 73 7.14 12.48 -7.21
C LYS A 73 7.00 13.77 -6.40
N ARG A 74 7.73 14.81 -6.83
CA ARG A 74 7.62 16.18 -6.28
C ARG A 74 6.14 16.58 -6.36
N GLY A 75 5.46 16.67 -5.22
CA GLY A 75 4.09 17.21 -5.17
C GLY A 75 4.11 18.72 -5.36
N LEU A 76 3.00 19.41 -5.11
CA LEU A 76 2.95 20.87 -5.21
C LEU A 76 4.00 21.51 -4.31
N VAL A 77 4.68 22.55 -4.78
CA VAL A 77 5.59 23.33 -3.95
C VAL A 77 4.76 23.87 -2.78
N LYS A 78 5.17 23.54 -1.56
CA LYS A 78 4.57 24.03 -0.31
C LYS A 78 5.12 25.40 0.03
N SER A 79 6.43 25.52 -0.04
CA SER A 79 7.15 26.75 0.29
C SER A 79 8.49 26.78 -0.45
N VAL A 80 9.05 27.96 -0.61
CA VAL A 80 10.38 28.18 -1.16
C VAL A 80 11.27 28.67 -0.04
N THR A 81 12.32 27.91 0.25
CA THR A 81 13.39 28.39 1.10
C THR A 81 14.32 29.25 0.24
N VAL A 82 14.41 30.54 0.57
CA VAL A 82 15.33 31.45 -0.10
C VAL A 82 16.56 31.69 0.76
N ILE A 83 17.74 31.53 0.18
CA ILE A 83 19.01 31.95 0.76
C ILE A 83 19.44 33.22 0.05
N ALA A 84 19.54 34.32 0.78
CA ALA A 84 19.88 35.62 0.23
C ALA A 84 21.02 36.27 1.00
N LYS A 85 21.93 36.95 0.30
CA LYS A 85 22.93 37.84 0.88
C LYS A 85 22.34 39.23 1.09
N VAL A 86 22.38 39.69 2.33
CA VAL A 86 21.93 41.02 2.73
C VAL A 86 23.15 41.83 3.13
N LYS A 87 23.28 43.05 2.63
CA LYS A 87 24.33 43.97 3.07
C LYS A 87 23.89 44.61 4.39
N ASP A 88 24.63 44.35 5.45
CA ASP A 88 24.39 44.96 6.76
C ASP A 88 24.71 46.46 6.70
N GLU A 89 23.72 47.30 6.96
CA GLU A 89 23.83 48.76 6.86
C GLU A 89 24.81 49.35 7.90
N LYS A 90 25.02 48.66 9.03
CA LYS A 90 25.93 49.13 10.09
C LYS A 90 27.38 48.76 9.84
N THR A 91 27.63 47.61 9.21
CA THR A 91 28.99 47.06 9.06
C THR A 91 29.47 47.02 7.61
N GLY A 92 28.58 47.24 6.64
CA GLY A 92 28.87 47.18 5.20
C GLY A 92 29.14 45.77 4.66
N LYS A 93 29.14 44.74 5.51
CA LYS A 93 29.43 43.35 5.16
C LYS A 93 28.21 42.63 4.62
N TRP A 94 28.41 41.72 3.67
CA TRP A 94 27.37 40.85 3.16
C TRP A 94 27.19 39.63 4.07
N VAL A 95 25.97 39.40 4.53
CA VAL A 95 25.62 38.26 5.40
C VAL A 95 24.54 37.43 4.73
N SER A 96 24.75 36.11 4.67
CA SER A 96 23.74 35.18 4.16
C SER A 96 22.62 34.96 5.20
N LYS A 97 21.38 35.12 4.76
CA LYS A 97 20.15 34.93 5.55
C LYS A 97 19.24 33.94 4.83
N LYS A 98 18.60 33.07 5.61
CA LYS A 98 17.66 32.04 5.14
C LYS A 98 16.24 32.46 5.51
N ALA A 99 15.35 32.52 4.54
CA ALA A 99 13.92 32.78 4.72
C ALA A 99 13.09 31.65 4.10
N ASN A 100 11.96 31.34 4.71
CA ASN A 100 10.99 30.39 4.16
C ASN A 100 9.75 31.20 3.76
N ILE A 101 9.35 31.11 2.49
CA ILE A 101 8.23 31.86 1.90
C ILE A 101 7.21 30.82 1.41
N ASP A 102 5.95 30.94 1.79
CA ASP A 102 4.93 29.99 1.36
C ASP A 102 4.63 30.14 -0.14
N TYR A 103 4.30 29.02 -0.79
CA TYR A 103 4.15 29.01 -2.26
C TYR A 103 2.87 29.70 -2.74
N ALA A 104 1.89 29.94 -1.85
CA ALA A 104 0.71 30.74 -2.17
C ALA A 104 1.07 32.18 -2.60
N ASP A 105 2.25 32.68 -2.21
CA ASP A 105 2.79 33.99 -2.57
C ASP A 105 3.63 33.92 -3.87
N GLU A 106 3.21 33.05 -4.80
CA GLU A 106 3.85 32.63 -6.06
C GLU A 106 4.47 33.77 -6.91
N SER A 107 4.08 35.02 -6.67
CA SER A 107 4.38 36.15 -7.53
C SER A 107 5.45 37.10 -7.02
N ASN A 108 5.99 36.99 -5.80
CA ASN A 108 7.01 37.97 -5.38
C ASN A 108 7.95 37.63 -4.20
N TYR A 109 8.73 36.55 -4.33
CA TYR A 109 9.80 36.22 -3.36
C TYR A 109 10.76 37.38 -3.10
N GLU A 110 11.06 38.18 -4.13
CA GLU A 110 11.96 39.32 -4.03
C GLU A 110 11.35 40.47 -3.20
N LEU A 111 10.05 40.76 -3.37
CA LEU A 111 9.34 41.77 -2.59
C LEU A 111 9.19 41.37 -1.13
N GLU A 112 8.90 40.11 -0.84
CA GLU A 112 8.93 39.52 0.51
C GLU A 112 10.29 39.75 1.20
N LEU A 113 11.38 39.46 0.49
CA LEU A 113 12.74 39.62 1.01
C LEU A 113 13.13 41.08 1.20
N ARG A 114 12.75 41.95 0.25
CA ARG A 114 13.02 43.39 0.33
C ARG A 114 12.21 44.06 1.45
N LYS A 115 10.97 43.60 1.70
CA LYS A 115 10.20 44.02 2.90
C LYS A 115 10.89 43.62 4.20
N ARG A 116 11.51 42.44 4.25
CA ARG A 116 12.11 41.88 5.48
C ARG A 116 13.54 42.38 5.74
N TYR A 117 14.32 42.67 4.69
CA TYR A 117 15.76 42.92 4.79
C TYR A 117 16.25 44.18 4.03
N GLY A 118 15.35 44.98 3.45
CA GLY A 118 15.69 46.21 2.74
C GLY A 118 16.01 46.02 1.25
N SER A 119 16.43 47.09 0.57
CA SER A 119 16.66 47.09 -0.89
C SER A 119 17.95 46.35 -1.32
N ASN A 120 18.92 46.19 -0.42
CA ASN A 120 20.24 45.61 -0.70
C ASN A 120 20.28 44.09 -0.47
N VAL A 121 19.39 43.36 -1.15
CA VAL A 121 19.26 41.91 -1.05
C VAL A 121 19.63 41.24 -2.38
N ARG A 122 20.46 40.20 -2.34
CA ARG A 122 20.81 39.36 -3.48
C ARG A 122 20.42 37.91 -3.20
N ILE A 123 19.53 37.35 -4.02
CA ILE A 123 19.13 35.93 -3.90
C ILE A 123 20.29 35.06 -4.42
N GLU A 124 20.78 34.13 -3.61
CA GLU A 124 21.82 33.17 -4.01
C GLU A 124 21.24 31.82 -4.43
N LEU A 125 20.21 31.35 -3.70
CA LEU A 125 19.62 30.04 -3.95
C LEU A 125 18.14 30.01 -3.59
N LEU A 126 17.35 29.36 -4.44
CA LEU A 126 15.97 28.97 -4.18
C LEU A 126 15.89 27.46 -4.01
N GLN A 127 15.41 26.99 -2.85
CA GLN A 127 15.12 25.59 -2.60
C GLN A 127 13.61 25.39 -2.45
N PHE A 128 12.99 24.74 -3.44
CA PHE A 128 11.57 24.44 -3.44
C PHE A 128 11.26 23.25 -2.51
N ASN A 129 10.56 23.53 -1.41
CA ASN A 129 10.05 22.52 -0.50
C ASN A 129 8.70 22.03 -1.04
N HIS A 130 8.63 20.80 -1.52
CA HIS A 130 7.39 20.24 -2.08
C HIS A 130 6.61 19.50 -1.00
N LYS A 131 5.28 19.66 -0.95
CA LYS A 131 4.40 18.79 -0.17
C LYS A 131 4.36 17.45 -0.88
N LYS A 132 4.90 16.40 -0.27
CA LYS A 132 4.83 15.06 -0.87
C LYS A 132 3.36 14.61 -0.88
N PRO A 133 2.80 14.16 -2.02
CA PRO A 133 1.48 13.56 -2.04
C PRO A 133 1.59 12.20 -1.36
N SER A 134 1.10 12.10 -0.14
CA SER A 134 1.04 10.83 0.60
C SER A 134 -0.41 10.47 0.84
N LEU A 135 -0.76 9.20 0.62
CA LEU A 135 -2.07 8.65 0.96
C LEU A 135 -2.28 8.70 2.48
N ILE A 136 -1.22 8.35 3.24
CA ILE A 136 -1.18 8.40 4.70
C ILE A 136 -0.20 9.50 5.12
N ASN A 137 -0.60 10.42 5.99
CA ASN A 137 0.23 11.60 6.33
C ASN A 137 1.23 11.37 7.48
N ASP A 138 1.19 10.19 8.11
CA ASP A 138 2.04 9.85 9.27
C ASP A 138 3.11 8.81 8.91
N LYS A 139 4.37 9.12 9.22
CA LYS A 139 5.53 8.25 8.93
C LYS A 139 5.54 6.99 9.79
N TYR A 140 5.16 7.08 11.07
CA TYR A 140 5.11 5.93 11.97
C TYR A 140 4.01 4.97 11.54
N VAL A 141 2.84 5.50 11.18
CA VAL A 141 1.73 4.69 10.63
C VAL A 141 2.14 4.02 9.33
N GLN A 142 2.79 4.74 8.41
CA GLN A 142 3.33 4.16 7.17
C GLN A 142 4.28 2.99 7.45
N ASN A 143 5.20 3.14 8.41
CA ASN A 143 6.13 2.07 8.75
C ASN A 143 5.44 0.88 9.41
N ALA A 144 4.51 1.13 10.32
CA ALA A 144 3.78 0.09 11.03
C ALA A 144 2.92 -0.74 10.08
N LEU A 145 2.14 -0.08 9.23
CA LEU A 145 1.35 -0.76 8.19
C LEU A 145 2.25 -1.50 7.20
N ALA A 146 3.33 -0.87 6.73
CA ALA A 146 4.25 -1.52 5.79
C ALA A 146 4.81 -2.83 6.37
N ILE A 147 5.22 -2.84 7.64
CA ILE A 147 5.73 -4.05 8.30
C ILE A 147 4.62 -5.08 8.48
N ALA A 148 3.44 -4.66 8.93
CA ALA A 148 2.34 -5.59 9.18
C ALA A 148 1.89 -6.30 7.89
N TYR A 149 1.64 -5.53 6.83
CA TYR A 149 1.27 -6.06 5.52
C TYR A 149 2.38 -6.93 4.91
N LEU A 150 3.65 -6.53 5.08
CA LEU A 150 4.78 -7.31 4.62
C LEU A 150 4.85 -8.67 5.32
N GLN A 151 4.85 -8.70 6.65
CA GLN A 151 4.96 -9.96 7.40
C GLN A 151 3.77 -10.89 7.15
N TYR A 152 2.56 -10.34 7.05
CA TYR A 152 1.38 -11.13 6.68
C TYR A 152 1.50 -11.71 5.28
N SER A 153 1.87 -10.90 4.29
CA SER A 153 2.06 -11.37 2.91
C SER A 153 3.20 -12.37 2.78
N GLU A 154 4.28 -12.21 3.55
CA GLU A 154 5.41 -13.15 3.56
C GLU A 154 4.96 -14.52 4.06
N ASN A 155 4.07 -14.57 5.04
CA ASN A 155 3.49 -15.83 5.48
C ASN A 155 2.69 -16.51 4.36
N ILE A 156 1.83 -15.78 3.66
CA ILE A 156 1.07 -16.30 2.50
C ILE A 156 2.01 -16.83 1.41
N VAL A 157 3.03 -16.03 1.05
CA VAL A 157 4.00 -16.41 0.02
C VAL A 157 4.80 -17.63 0.46
N ASN A 158 5.32 -17.66 1.69
CA ASN A 158 6.14 -18.78 2.19
C ASN A 158 5.40 -20.12 2.16
N GLN A 159 4.09 -20.11 2.42
CA GLN A 159 3.28 -21.32 2.43
C GLN A 159 3.05 -21.90 1.02
N ASN A 160 3.07 -21.07 -0.03
CA ASN A 160 2.68 -21.48 -1.39
C ASN A 160 3.85 -21.46 -2.39
N ILE A 161 4.96 -20.78 -2.06
CA ILE A 161 6.05 -20.55 -3.02
C ILE A 161 6.72 -21.84 -3.46
N ASP A 162 6.75 -22.86 -2.58
CA ASP A 162 7.35 -24.15 -2.89
C ASP A 162 6.49 -24.99 -3.86
N ASP A 163 5.19 -24.70 -3.98
CA ASP A 163 4.29 -25.30 -4.98
C ASP A 163 4.29 -24.53 -6.31
N ILE A 164 4.50 -23.21 -6.26
CA ILE A 164 4.57 -22.35 -7.46
C ILE A 164 5.88 -22.56 -8.24
N ILE A 165 7.01 -22.65 -7.54
CA ILE A 165 8.34 -22.76 -8.14
C ILE A 165 8.47 -23.94 -9.13
N PRO A 166 8.02 -25.16 -8.80
CA PRO A 166 8.07 -26.31 -9.70
C PRO A 166 7.34 -26.10 -11.03
N LEU A 167 6.27 -25.30 -11.06
CA LEU A 167 5.47 -25.06 -12.28
C LEU A 167 6.21 -24.23 -13.34
N HIS A 168 7.28 -23.55 -12.96
CA HIS A 168 8.01 -22.61 -13.83
C HIS A 168 9.48 -22.98 -14.07
N ILE A 169 9.96 -24.06 -13.44
CA ILE A 169 11.34 -24.53 -13.50
C ILE A 169 11.43 -25.79 -14.36
N LYS A 170 12.50 -25.91 -15.17
CA LYS A 170 12.68 -27.06 -16.04
C LYS A 170 13.10 -28.31 -15.25
N ASN A 171 14.08 -28.16 -14.36
CA ASN A 171 14.64 -29.28 -13.62
C ASN A 171 14.84 -28.97 -12.12
N LEU A 172 13.80 -29.25 -11.34
CA LEU A 172 13.82 -29.06 -9.89
C LEU A 172 14.81 -30.00 -9.18
N GLU A 173 14.96 -31.23 -9.67
CA GLU A 173 15.89 -32.21 -9.10
C GLU A 173 17.33 -31.72 -9.15
N LYS A 174 17.72 -31.08 -10.27
CA LYS A 174 19.05 -30.48 -10.46
C LYS A 174 19.33 -29.36 -9.46
N ILE A 175 18.32 -28.54 -9.14
CA ILE A 175 18.41 -27.49 -8.11
C ILE A 175 18.55 -28.11 -6.72
N ASN A 176 17.78 -29.16 -6.42
CA ASN A 176 17.83 -29.83 -5.12
C ASN A 176 19.18 -30.54 -4.92
N LEU A 177 19.70 -31.20 -5.95
CA LEU A 177 21.04 -31.77 -5.97
C LEU A 177 22.10 -30.68 -5.76
N TYR A 178 22.00 -29.56 -6.47
CA TYR A 178 22.90 -28.42 -6.29
C TYR A 178 22.93 -27.95 -4.83
N LYS A 179 21.76 -27.70 -4.21
CA LYS A 179 21.66 -27.29 -2.80
C LYS A 179 22.27 -28.31 -1.85
N LYS A 180 21.96 -29.60 -2.04
CA LYS A 180 22.50 -30.68 -1.21
C LYS A 180 24.02 -30.70 -1.25
N LEU A 181 24.62 -30.56 -2.44
CA LEU A 181 26.08 -30.54 -2.59
C LEU A 181 26.72 -29.31 -1.93
N LEU A 182 26.05 -28.15 -1.93
CA LEU A 182 26.52 -26.96 -1.21
C LEU A 182 26.48 -27.18 0.32
N GLU A 183 25.41 -27.78 0.84
CA GLU A 183 25.30 -28.08 2.27
C GLU A 183 26.32 -29.12 2.72
N GLU A 184 26.52 -30.18 1.92
CA GLU A 184 27.57 -31.16 2.18
C GLU A 184 28.96 -30.53 2.16
N ALA A 185 29.27 -29.68 1.17
CA ALA A 185 30.56 -28.97 1.12
C ALA A 185 30.78 -28.10 2.36
N ARG A 186 29.73 -27.37 2.80
CA ARG A 186 29.77 -26.55 4.01
C ARG A 186 29.97 -27.40 5.26
N ASN A 187 29.26 -28.51 5.39
CA ASN A 187 29.36 -29.42 6.53
C ASN A 187 30.74 -30.09 6.60
N ASP A 188 31.25 -30.54 5.45
CA ASP A 188 32.58 -31.16 5.34
C ASP A 188 33.68 -30.14 5.69
N ALA A 189 33.60 -28.90 5.16
CA ALA A 189 34.53 -27.83 5.50
C ALA A 189 34.50 -27.50 7.01
N SER A 190 33.30 -27.47 7.60
CA SER A 190 33.13 -27.18 9.04
C SER A 190 33.72 -28.27 9.94
N LYS A 191 33.83 -29.52 9.45
CA LYS A 191 34.41 -30.64 10.21
C LYS A 191 35.93 -30.70 10.09
N LEU A 192 36.47 -30.23 8.95
CA LEU A 192 37.87 -30.39 8.58
C LEU A 192 38.73 -29.17 8.95
N ALA A 193 38.18 -27.96 8.84
CA ALA A 193 38.92 -26.73 9.12
C ALA A 193 39.00 -26.44 10.62
N ARG A 194 40.14 -25.90 11.07
CA ARG A 194 40.36 -25.50 12.47
C ARG A 194 40.11 -24.01 12.68
N GLU A 195 40.32 -23.21 11.64
CA GLU A 195 40.19 -21.75 11.66
C GLU A 195 39.08 -21.27 10.71
N ALA A 196 38.59 -20.05 10.94
CA ALA A 196 37.47 -19.49 10.18
C ALA A 196 37.84 -19.20 8.71
N ASP A 197 39.06 -18.73 8.45
CA ASP A 197 39.54 -18.40 7.11
C ASP A 197 39.79 -19.68 6.29
N GLU A 198 40.46 -20.66 6.90
CA GLU A 198 40.65 -22.01 6.32
C GLU A 198 39.32 -22.68 5.95
N ARG A 199 38.27 -22.48 6.76
CA ARG A 199 36.93 -23.01 6.49
C ARG A 199 36.32 -22.43 5.22
N LEU A 200 36.50 -21.13 4.97
CA LEU A 200 35.93 -20.47 3.78
C LEU A 200 36.61 -20.97 2.51
N GLU A 201 37.94 -21.05 2.52
CA GLU A 201 38.72 -21.56 1.39
C GLU A 201 38.38 -23.03 1.09
N LEU A 202 38.37 -23.87 2.13
CA LEU A 202 38.03 -25.29 1.99
C LEU A 202 36.60 -25.51 1.52
N GLU A 203 35.65 -24.69 1.97
CA GLU A 203 34.27 -24.73 1.50
C GLU A 203 34.17 -24.43 0.00
N GLU A 204 34.91 -23.43 -0.51
CA GLU A 204 34.94 -23.12 -1.94
C GLU A 204 35.54 -24.25 -2.79
N GLU A 205 36.62 -24.87 -2.33
CA GLU A 205 37.24 -25.99 -3.02
C GLU A 205 36.34 -27.23 -3.05
N LEU A 206 35.73 -27.57 -1.91
CA LEU A 206 34.81 -28.70 -1.81
C LEU A 206 33.55 -28.49 -2.65
N LYS A 207 33.02 -27.26 -2.71
CA LYS A 207 31.95 -26.90 -3.65
C LYS A 207 32.37 -27.18 -5.09
N TYR A 208 33.56 -26.72 -5.50
CA TYR A 208 34.05 -26.96 -6.85
C TYR A 208 34.15 -28.44 -7.19
N ILE A 209 34.78 -29.23 -6.32
CA ILE A 209 34.98 -30.67 -6.52
C ILE A 209 33.63 -31.40 -6.63
N LYS A 210 32.71 -31.15 -5.68
CA LYS A 210 31.41 -31.81 -5.63
C LYS A 210 30.52 -31.43 -6.83
N LEU A 211 30.47 -30.15 -7.19
CA LEU A 211 29.64 -29.68 -8.32
C LEU A 211 30.18 -30.20 -9.67
N LYS A 212 31.51 -30.20 -9.85
CA LYS A 212 32.15 -30.73 -11.06
C LYS A 212 31.93 -32.24 -11.21
N LYS A 213 32.04 -33.01 -10.12
CA LYS A 213 31.78 -34.47 -10.13
C LYS A 213 30.36 -34.82 -10.56
N ASN A 214 29.39 -33.94 -10.30
CA ASN A 214 27.99 -34.12 -10.66
C ASN A 214 27.58 -33.40 -11.97
N ASN A 215 28.54 -32.95 -12.78
CA ASN A 215 28.29 -32.22 -14.03
C ASN A 215 27.44 -30.94 -13.87
N LEU A 216 27.43 -30.33 -12.69
CA LEU A 216 26.71 -29.08 -12.42
C LEU A 216 27.59 -27.84 -12.64
N MET A 217 28.89 -28.04 -12.83
CA MET A 217 29.86 -26.97 -13.08
C MET A 217 31.01 -27.46 -13.95
N ASN A 218 31.46 -26.63 -14.88
CA ASN A 218 32.55 -26.95 -15.79
C ASN A 218 33.94 -26.66 -15.17
N LYS A 219 35.01 -26.94 -15.93
CA LYS A 219 36.40 -26.71 -15.50
C LYS A 219 36.68 -25.23 -15.21
N ASP A 220 36.02 -24.32 -15.93
CA ASP A 220 36.13 -22.87 -15.82
C ASP A 220 35.29 -22.27 -14.68
N ARG A 221 34.76 -23.11 -13.76
CA ARG A 221 33.89 -22.71 -12.65
C ARG A 221 32.55 -22.08 -13.08
N VAL A 222 32.12 -22.33 -14.31
CA VAL A 222 30.82 -21.90 -14.82
C VAL A 222 29.80 -22.99 -14.57
N LEU A 223 28.69 -22.62 -13.90
CA LEU A 223 27.57 -23.53 -13.68
C LEU A 223 26.98 -23.99 -15.00
N ASP A 224 26.44 -25.20 -14.99
CA ASP A 224 25.63 -25.72 -16.08
C ASP A 224 24.55 -24.69 -16.47
N ARG A 225 24.38 -24.49 -17.79
CA ARG A 225 23.53 -23.42 -18.33
C ARG A 225 22.08 -23.56 -17.87
N GLU A 226 21.54 -24.77 -17.91
CA GLU A 226 20.16 -25.04 -17.50
C GLU A 226 19.98 -24.80 -16.00
N LEU A 227 20.90 -25.30 -15.17
CA LEU A 227 20.90 -25.03 -13.73
C LEU A 227 20.96 -23.53 -13.44
N ARG A 228 21.80 -22.78 -14.17
CA ARG A 228 21.92 -21.33 -14.00
C ARG A 228 20.62 -20.60 -14.35
N GLU A 229 20.03 -20.91 -15.51
CA GLU A 229 18.74 -20.35 -15.95
C GLU A 229 17.63 -20.64 -14.92
N ASP A 230 17.57 -21.87 -14.40
CA ASP A 230 16.55 -22.27 -13.43
C ASP A 230 16.77 -21.63 -12.04
N LEU A 231 18.01 -21.44 -11.60
CA LEU A 231 18.34 -20.70 -10.38
C LEU A 231 17.98 -19.21 -10.49
N GLU A 232 18.27 -18.59 -11.64
CA GLU A 232 17.90 -17.20 -11.94
C GLU A 232 16.38 -17.03 -11.92
N LYS A 233 15.64 -17.89 -12.64
CA LYS A 233 14.16 -17.89 -12.62
C LYS A 233 13.59 -18.08 -11.22
N LYS A 234 14.15 -19.00 -10.42
CA LYS A 234 13.72 -19.21 -9.03
C LYS A 234 13.83 -17.93 -8.20
N ILE A 235 14.91 -17.18 -8.37
CA ILE A 235 15.14 -15.90 -7.69
C ILE A 235 14.12 -14.85 -8.17
N GLU A 236 13.87 -14.77 -9.48
CA GLU A 236 12.91 -13.84 -10.06
C GLU A 236 11.48 -14.10 -9.58
N ILE A 237 11.04 -15.37 -9.58
CA ILE A 237 9.72 -15.78 -9.09
C ILE A 237 9.57 -15.38 -7.63
N LYS A 238 10.54 -15.74 -6.77
CA LYS A 238 10.50 -15.34 -5.35
C LYS A 238 10.39 -13.82 -5.23
N LYS A 239 11.28 -13.09 -5.90
CA LYS A 239 11.31 -11.63 -5.86
C LYS A 239 9.96 -11.02 -6.25
N HIS A 240 9.35 -11.52 -7.33
CA HIS A 240 8.04 -11.09 -7.81
C HIS A 240 6.97 -11.26 -6.74
N PHE A 241 6.78 -12.49 -6.23
CA PHE A 241 5.74 -12.76 -5.24
C PHE A 241 5.97 -12.02 -3.91
N TYR A 242 7.20 -11.97 -3.38
CA TYR A 242 7.46 -11.23 -2.14
C TYR A 242 7.25 -9.72 -2.29
N THR A 243 7.47 -9.15 -3.49
CA THR A 243 7.34 -7.70 -3.71
C THR A 243 5.91 -7.27 -4.04
N GLU A 244 5.24 -8.03 -4.91
CA GLU A 244 3.95 -7.63 -5.47
C GLU A 244 2.77 -8.05 -4.57
N THR A 245 2.87 -9.13 -3.79
CA THR A 245 1.82 -9.59 -2.88
C THR A 245 1.43 -8.55 -1.82
N PRO A 246 2.36 -8.03 -0.97
CA PRO A 246 1.98 -7.05 0.04
C PRO A 246 1.48 -5.73 -0.56
N LYS A 247 2.06 -5.32 -1.68
CA LYS A 247 1.69 -4.12 -2.41
C LYS A 247 0.24 -4.22 -2.93
N THR A 248 -0.09 -5.36 -3.51
CA THR A 248 -1.43 -5.68 -4.03
C THR A 248 -2.46 -5.69 -2.89
N LEU A 249 -2.14 -6.39 -1.80
CA LEU A 249 -3.02 -6.49 -0.64
C LEU A 249 -3.34 -5.11 -0.03
N LEU A 250 -2.30 -4.33 0.31
CA LEU A 250 -2.48 -3.00 0.91
C LEU A 250 -3.28 -2.07 -0.01
N LEU A 251 -2.93 -2.03 -1.29
CA LEU A 251 -3.57 -1.11 -2.23
C LEU A 251 -5.04 -1.48 -2.46
N TRP A 252 -5.35 -2.78 -2.48
CA TRP A 252 -6.71 -3.28 -2.57
C TRP A 252 -7.55 -2.87 -1.36
N ASP A 253 -7.02 -2.97 -0.15
CA ASP A 253 -7.77 -2.58 1.04
C ASP A 253 -7.96 -1.07 1.10
N ILE A 254 -6.94 -0.27 0.79
CA ILE A 254 -7.12 1.19 0.71
C ILE A 254 -8.16 1.53 -0.37
N PHE A 255 -8.13 0.84 -1.51
CA PHE A 255 -9.12 1.02 -2.59
C PHE A 255 -10.53 0.71 -2.11
N LYS A 256 -10.75 -0.47 -1.52
CA LYS A 256 -12.03 -0.86 -0.90
C LYS A 256 -12.48 0.19 0.11
N TYR A 257 -11.58 0.76 0.92
CA TYR A 257 -11.93 1.70 1.98
C TYR A 257 -12.51 2.97 1.39
N TYR A 258 -11.92 3.47 0.30
CA TYR A 258 -12.47 4.61 -0.43
C TYR A 258 -13.83 4.31 -1.06
N LEU A 259 -14.10 3.07 -1.47
CA LEU A 259 -15.39 2.69 -2.04
C LEU A 259 -16.48 2.49 -0.99
N THR A 260 -16.16 1.94 0.17
CA THR A 260 -17.16 1.56 1.19
C THR A 260 -17.44 2.65 2.24
N THR A 261 -16.61 3.70 2.33
CA THR A 261 -16.81 4.77 3.33
C THR A 261 -17.17 6.10 2.70
N THR A 262 -17.84 7.01 3.43
CA THR A 262 -18.01 8.40 2.98
C THR A 262 -16.78 9.24 3.27
N GLU A 263 -16.62 10.35 2.56
CA GLU A 263 -15.63 11.39 2.92
C GLU A 263 -15.77 11.87 4.37
N SER A 264 -16.99 12.09 4.86
CA SER A 264 -17.23 12.52 6.23
C SER A 264 -16.80 11.46 7.24
N ARG A 265 -17.06 10.18 6.96
CA ARG A 265 -16.60 9.08 7.81
C ARG A 265 -15.08 9.04 7.89
N ARG A 266 -14.38 9.21 6.76
CA ARG A 266 -12.91 9.25 6.71
C ARG A 266 -12.31 10.47 7.41
N ASN A 267 -13.02 11.60 7.42
CA ASN A 267 -12.60 12.82 8.11
C ASN A 267 -12.75 12.71 9.64
N ASN A 268 -13.89 12.19 10.09
CA ASN A 268 -14.31 12.32 11.49
C ASN A 268 -13.97 11.09 12.35
N TYR A 269 -13.71 9.93 11.73
CA TYR A 269 -13.43 8.69 12.44
C TYR A 269 -12.10 8.10 12.01
N SER A 270 -11.32 7.65 13.00
CA SER A 270 -10.11 6.85 12.77
C SER A 270 -10.52 5.47 12.28
N GLY A 271 -10.30 5.20 10.99
CA GLY A 271 -10.50 3.87 10.39
C GLY A 271 -9.28 2.95 10.54
N PRO A 272 -9.27 1.80 9.84
CA PRO A 272 -8.16 0.84 9.83
C PRO A 272 -6.85 1.43 9.26
N PHE A 273 -6.94 2.57 8.58
CA PHE A 273 -5.81 3.35 8.07
C PHE A 273 -5.75 4.72 8.76
N PRO A 274 -5.08 4.82 9.93
CA PRO A 274 -4.93 6.10 10.62
C PRO A 274 -4.23 7.13 9.73
N ASN A 275 -4.66 8.39 9.81
CA ASN A 275 -4.10 9.50 9.01
C ASN A 275 -4.18 9.29 7.47
N LEU A 276 -5.05 8.39 7.00
CA LEU A 276 -5.41 8.29 5.59
C LEU A 276 -6.16 9.55 5.17
N ARG A 277 -5.83 10.08 3.99
CA ARG A 277 -6.51 11.28 3.48
C ARG A 277 -7.98 11.00 3.15
N PRO A 278 -8.92 11.84 3.59
CA PRO A 278 -10.34 11.69 3.27
C PRO A 278 -10.64 11.82 1.76
N THR A 279 -9.92 12.72 1.09
CA THR A 279 -10.01 12.97 -0.36
C THR A 279 -8.63 12.86 -0.99
N LEU A 280 -8.59 12.33 -2.21
CA LEU A 280 -7.35 12.15 -2.97
C LEU A 280 -7.19 13.26 -4.02
N ASP A 281 -5.98 13.82 -4.11
CA ASP A 281 -5.62 14.71 -5.22
C ASP A 281 -5.22 13.91 -6.48
N SER A 282 -5.11 14.61 -7.61
CA SER A 282 -4.78 14.02 -8.91
C SER A 282 -3.42 13.31 -8.96
N ASN A 283 -2.50 13.61 -8.04
CA ASN A 283 -1.25 12.87 -7.94
C ASN A 283 -1.48 11.62 -7.09
N GLN A 284 -2.03 11.76 -5.88
CA GLN A 284 -2.29 10.65 -4.95
C GLN A 284 -3.10 9.53 -5.58
N ILE A 285 -4.13 9.86 -6.36
CA ILE A 285 -4.99 8.85 -6.98
C ILE A 285 -4.30 8.02 -8.07
N LYS A 286 -3.15 8.47 -8.62
CA LYS A 286 -2.39 7.72 -9.62
C LYS A 286 -1.85 6.38 -9.10
N VAL A 287 -1.76 6.21 -7.78
CA VAL A 287 -1.36 4.90 -7.22
C VAL A 287 -2.33 3.80 -7.66
N PHE A 288 -3.62 4.13 -7.86
CA PHE A 288 -4.65 3.22 -8.33
C PHE A 288 -4.68 3.04 -9.86
N GLU A 289 -3.67 3.53 -10.59
CA GLU A 289 -3.44 3.14 -11.99
C GLU A 289 -2.68 1.80 -12.08
N TYR A 290 -2.08 1.34 -10.97
CA TYR A 290 -1.38 0.07 -10.92
C TYR A 290 -2.36 -1.10 -11.04
N VAL A 291 -2.14 -1.94 -12.05
CA VAL A 291 -2.92 -3.15 -12.31
C VAL A 291 -2.27 -4.33 -11.58
N PHE A 292 -3.07 -5.07 -10.80
CA PHE A 292 -2.57 -6.18 -10.00
C PHE A 292 -2.14 -7.37 -10.89
N PRO A 293 -0.97 -7.96 -10.67
CA PRO A 293 -0.54 -9.18 -11.37
C PRO A 293 -1.53 -10.32 -11.13
N LYS A 294 -1.92 -11.02 -12.20
CA LYS A 294 -2.97 -12.06 -12.13
C LYS A 294 -2.54 -13.27 -11.32
N ASP A 295 -1.27 -13.66 -11.43
CA ASP A 295 -0.65 -14.73 -10.67
C ASP A 295 -0.66 -14.44 -9.16
N VAL A 296 -0.35 -13.19 -8.77
CA VAL A 296 -0.44 -12.74 -7.37
C VAL A 296 -1.89 -12.73 -6.88
N VAL A 297 -2.83 -12.28 -7.71
CA VAL A 297 -4.26 -12.30 -7.36
C VAL A 297 -4.77 -13.73 -7.18
N ASN A 298 -4.35 -14.67 -8.02
CA ASN A 298 -4.71 -16.08 -7.88
C ASN A 298 -4.17 -16.65 -6.57
N LEU A 299 -2.89 -16.40 -6.23
CA LEU A 299 -2.31 -16.80 -4.94
C LEU A 299 -3.13 -16.27 -3.76
N LEU A 300 -3.58 -15.01 -3.82
CA LEU A 300 -4.38 -14.42 -2.75
C LEU A 300 -5.78 -15.06 -2.68
N LEU A 301 -6.40 -15.35 -3.82
CA LEU A 301 -7.69 -16.05 -3.89
C LEU A 301 -7.62 -17.48 -3.33
N ASP A 302 -6.52 -18.19 -3.57
CA ASP A 302 -6.26 -19.52 -2.99
C ASP A 302 -6.14 -19.46 -1.45
N TYR A 303 -5.84 -18.27 -0.91
CA TYR A 303 -5.83 -17.97 0.52
C TYR A 303 -7.12 -17.29 1.01
N GLU A 304 -8.23 -17.47 0.27
CA GLU A 304 -9.57 -16.94 0.58
C GLU A 304 -9.67 -15.40 0.64
N GLU A 305 -8.69 -14.68 0.09
CA GLU A 305 -8.76 -13.23 0.01
C GLU A 305 -9.76 -12.79 -1.07
N ASN A 306 -10.75 -11.99 -0.68
CA ASN A 306 -11.74 -11.43 -1.62
C ASN A 306 -11.14 -10.26 -2.44
N ILE A 307 -10.31 -10.59 -3.43
CA ILE A 307 -9.56 -9.63 -4.27
C ILE A 307 -9.72 -9.92 -5.77
N ALA A 308 -9.61 -8.87 -6.60
CA ALA A 308 -9.61 -9.01 -8.04
C ALA A 308 -8.62 -8.06 -8.71
N SER A 309 -8.03 -8.50 -9.83
CA SER A 309 -7.30 -7.60 -10.73
C SER A 309 -8.32 -6.80 -11.55
N LEU A 310 -8.40 -5.50 -11.27
CA LEU A 310 -9.34 -4.57 -11.92
C LEU A 310 -8.60 -3.55 -12.78
N GLY A 311 -9.16 -3.27 -13.95
CA GLY A 311 -8.81 -2.06 -14.70
C GLY A 311 -9.53 -0.84 -14.13
N HIS A 312 -8.97 0.35 -14.34
CA HIS A 312 -9.64 1.63 -14.05
C HIS A 312 -10.05 1.89 -12.58
N MET A 313 -9.25 1.43 -11.60
CA MET A 313 -9.52 1.69 -10.18
C MET A 313 -9.52 3.19 -9.85
N LYS A 314 -8.60 3.96 -10.42
CA LYS A 314 -8.57 5.43 -10.30
C LYS A 314 -9.89 6.07 -10.72
N GLU A 315 -10.40 5.73 -11.89
CA GLU A 315 -11.65 6.27 -12.43
C GLU A 315 -12.85 5.86 -11.58
N THR A 316 -12.77 4.67 -10.96
CA THR A 316 -13.79 4.17 -10.04
C THR A 316 -13.87 5.02 -8.77
N ILE A 317 -12.74 5.34 -8.14
CA ILE A 317 -12.72 6.23 -6.96
C ILE A 317 -13.28 7.60 -7.31
N HIS A 318 -12.86 8.18 -8.45
CA HIS A 318 -13.37 9.47 -8.90
C HIS A 318 -14.88 9.44 -9.10
N TYR A 319 -15.38 8.46 -9.84
CA TYR A 319 -16.81 8.32 -10.10
C TYR A 319 -17.61 8.14 -8.81
N LYS A 320 -17.08 7.35 -7.86
CA LYS A 320 -17.70 7.18 -6.55
C LYS A 320 -17.80 8.50 -5.79
N SER A 321 -16.76 9.33 -5.82
CA SER A 321 -16.76 10.67 -5.21
C SER A 321 -17.79 11.61 -5.85
N GLU A 322 -17.99 11.53 -7.17
CA GLU A 322 -19.04 12.28 -7.87
C GLU A 322 -20.43 11.84 -7.43
N LEU A 323 -20.66 10.53 -7.28
CA LEU A 323 -21.93 9.98 -6.77
C LEU A 323 -22.20 10.46 -5.34
N GLU A 324 -21.21 10.40 -4.44
CA GLU A 324 -21.35 10.90 -3.06
C GLU A 324 -21.78 12.38 -3.05
N THR A 325 -21.17 13.21 -3.89
CA THR A 325 -21.46 14.65 -3.95
C THR A 325 -22.89 14.91 -4.40
N LYS A 326 -23.36 14.19 -5.43
CA LYS A 326 -24.76 14.26 -5.90
C LYS A 326 -25.75 13.83 -4.83
N ILE A 327 -25.43 12.78 -4.05
CA ILE A 327 -26.32 12.25 -3.02
C ILE A 327 -26.36 13.15 -1.78
N LYS A 328 -25.21 13.72 -1.37
CA LYS A 328 -25.15 14.69 -0.26
C LYS A 328 -26.10 15.86 -0.48
N ASN A 329 -26.16 16.38 -1.71
CA ASN A 329 -27.08 17.47 -2.07
C ASN A 329 -28.58 17.09 -1.95
N LEU A 330 -28.90 15.79 -1.89
CA LEU A 330 -30.26 15.27 -1.78
C LEU A 330 -30.62 14.83 -0.36
N HIS A 331 -29.72 14.94 0.61
CA HIS A 331 -29.91 14.52 2.01
C HIS A 331 -30.41 13.08 2.19
N LEU A 332 -30.12 12.18 1.24
CA LEU A 332 -30.42 10.75 1.36
C LEU A 332 -29.35 10.05 2.22
N LYS A 333 -29.74 9.00 2.93
CA LYS A 333 -28.80 8.06 3.59
C LYS A 333 -28.63 6.82 2.70
N PRO A 334 -27.67 6.78 1.78
CA PRO A 334 -27.50 5.62 0.92
C PRO A 334 -26.60 4.56 1.58
N ASN A 335 -26.75 3.31 1.12
CA ASN A 335 -25.81 2.23 1.41
C ASN A 335 -24.50 2.50 0.65
N GLN A 336 -23.41 2.80 1.37
CA GLN A 336 -22.16 3.26 0.78
C GLN A 336 -21.44 2.16 0.02
N GLU A 337 -21.49 0.97 0.58
CA GLU A 337 -20.91 -0.24 0.01
C GLU A 337 -21.62 -0.59 -1.30
N ALA A 338 -22.95 -0.48 -1.34
CA ALA A 338 -23.74 -0.67 -2.55
C ALA A 338 -23.41 0.39 -3.62
N ILE A 339 -23.22 1.67 -3.25
CA ILE A 339 -22.73 2.70 -4.18
C ILE A 339 -21.35 2.32 -4.73
N GLY A 340 -20.45 1.83 -3.87
CA GLY A 340 -19.14 1.32 -4.27
C GLY A 340 -19.24 0.20 -5.30
N ALA A 341 -20.17 -0.74 -5.11
CA ALA A 341 -20.39 -1.86 -6.03
C ALA A 341 -20.93 -1.37 -7.38
N VAL A 342 -21.83 -0.38 -7.38
CA VAL A 342 -22.32 0.25 -8.62
C VAL A 342 -21.20 1.00 -9.33
N ALA A 343 -20.33 1.70 -8.60
CA ALA A 343 -19.18 2.38 -9.18
C ALA A 343 -18.22 1.40 -9.86
N LEU A 344 -17.90 0.28 -9.20
CA LEU A 344 -17.09 -0.81 -9.75
C LEU A 344 -17.71 -1.40 -11.02
N HIS A 345 -19.00 -1.73 -10.98
CA HIS A 345 -19.72 -2.24 -12.13
C HIS A 345 -19.63 -1.29 -13.34
N ASN A 346 -19.82 0.01 -13.11
CA ASN A 346 -19.86 1.00 -14.19
C ASN A 346 -18.48 1.33 -14.77
N LYS A 347 -17.40 1.28 -13.98
CA LYS A 347 -16.06 1.72 -14.41
C LYS A 347 -15.10 0.57 -14.71
N CYS A 348 -15.20 -0.56 -14.01
CA CYS A 348 -14.32 -1.71 -14.22
C CYS A 348 -14.91 -2.76 -15.18
N ASN A 349 -16.11 -2.54 -15.73
CA ASN A 349 -16.81 -3.44 -16.64
C ASN A 349 -16.95 -4.89 -16.11
N ILE A 350 -17.19 -5.02 -14.80
CA ILE A 350 -17.49 -6.30 -14.15
C ILE A 350 -19.00 -6.42 -13.91
N SER A 351 -19.52 -7.64 -13.83
CA SER A 351 -20.94 -7.87 -13.47
C SER A 351 -21.27 -7.27 -12.11
N LEU A 352 -22.50 -6.78 -11.93
CA LEU A 352 -22.94 -6.21 -10.65
C LEU A 352 -22.82 -7.21 -9.50
N ASN A 353 -23.12 -8.49 -9.73
CA ASN A 353 -23.00 -9.56 -8.72
C ASN A 353 -21.57 -9.64 -8.22
N LYS A 354 -20.61 -9.85 -9.13
CA LYS A 354 -19.18 -9.86 -8.79
C LYS A 354 -18.72 -8.58 -8.07
N ALA A 355 -19.22 -7.42 -8.48
CA ALA A 355 -18.88 -6.15 -7.80
C ALA A 355 -19.44 -6.07 -6.38
N ALA A 356 -20.66 -6.57 -6.17
CA ALA A 356 -21.30 -6.66 -4.87
C ALA A 356 -20.58 -7.67 -3.96
N ASP A 357 -20.24 -8.85 -4.50
CA ASP A 357 -19.48 -9.90 -3.80
C ASP A 357 -18.11 -9.36 -3.32
N LEU A 358 -17.39 -8.62 -4.18
CA LEU A 358 -16.10 -8.02 -3.84
C LEU A 358 -16.19 -7.03 -2.67
N LEU A 359 -17.34 -6.39 -2.45
CA LEU A 359 -17.55 -5.42 -1.37
C LEU A 359 -18.44 -5.97 -0.24
N HIS A 360 -18.72 -7.27 -0.23
CA HIS A 360 -19.58 -7.92 0.76
C HIS A 360 -20.98 -7.28 0.87
N VAL A 361 -21.56 -6.94 -0.27
CA VAL A 361 -22.92 -6.39 -0.39
C VAL A 361 -23.82 -7.43 -1.05
N SER A 362 -25.07 -7.53 -0.61
CA SER A 362 -26.02 -8.42 -1.29
C SER A 362 -26.34 -7.92 -2.70
N HIS A 363 -26.60 -8.83 -3.62
CA HIS A 363 -26.98 -8.47 -4.99
C HIS A 363 -28.22 -7.56 -5.03
N ASP A 364 -29.21 -7.81 -4.17
CA ASP A 364 -30.46 -7.07 -4.15
C ASP A 364 -30.30 -5.63 -3.65
N GLU A 365 -29.44 -5.41 -2.65
CA GLU A 365 -29.05 -4.07 -2.21
C GLU A 365 -28.34 -3.31 -3.34
N ALA A 366 -27.41 -3.97 -4.04
CA ALA A 366 -26.69 -3.37 -5.16
C ALA A 366 -27.62 -3.01 -6.33
N VAL A 367 -28.62 -3.86 -6.65
CA VAL A 367 -29.64 -3.57 -7.67
C VAL A 367 -30.53 -2.40 -7.26
N THR A 368 -30.99 -2.39 -6.01
CA THR A 368 -31.83 -1.33 -5.45
C THR A 368 -31.11 0.01 -5.54
N GLU A 369 -29.85 0.06 -5.12
CA GLU A 369 -29.06 1.29 -5.13
C GLU A 369 -28.71 1.72 -6.56
N LYS A 370 -28.41 0.78 -7.47
CA LYS A 370 -28.24 1.08 -8.90
C LYS A 370 -29.48 1.77 -9.49
N ASN A 371 -30.68 1.33 -9.11
CA ASN A 371 -31.93 1.93 -9.56
C ASN A 371 -32.17 3.32 -8.94
N ASN A 372 -31.79 3.52 -7.68
CA ASN A 372 -31.83 4.82 -7.01
C ASN A 372 -30.89 5.82 -7.70
N LEU A 373 -29.64 5.42 -7.94
CA LEU A 373 -28.63 6.23 -8.62
C LEU A 373 -29.04 6.57 -10.06
N LYS A 374 -29.63 5.64 -10.81
CA LYS A 374 -30.18 5.92 -12.15
C LYS A 374 -31.22 7.03 -12.13
N LYS A 375 -32.10 7.06 -11.13
CA LYS A 375 -33.12 8.12 -10.99
C LYS A 375 -32.49 9.48 -10.70
N ILE A 376 -31.37 9.51 -9.99
CA ILE A 376 -30.59 10.71 -9.66
C ILE A 376 -29.80 11.21 -10.88
N GLU A 377 -29.09 10.33 -11.58
CA GLU A 377 -28.25 10.69 -12.73
C GLU A 377 -29.06 10.99 -13.99
N LYS A 378 -30.16 10.27 -14.22
CA LYS A 378 -31.05 10.41 -15.39
C LYS A 378 -32.51 10.47 -14.95
N PRO A 379 -32.97 11.61 -14.41
CA PRO A 379 -34.36 11.78 -13.98
C PRO A 379 -35.30 11.65 -15.18
N THR A 380 -36.13 10.61 -15.18
CA THR A 380 -37.08 10.33 -16.28
C THR A 380 -38.37 11.14 -16.17
N THR A 381 -38.77 11.57 -14.96
CA THR A 381 -40.02 12.31 -14.74
C THR A 381 -39.83 13.82 -14.72
N LYS A 382 -40.80 14.57 -15.25
CA LYS A 382 -40.78 16.05 -15.25
C LYS A 382 -40.68 16.65 -13.84
N LYS A 383 -41.28 16.01 -12.83
CA LYS A 383 -41.18 16.42 -11.41
C LYS A 383 -39.77 16.23 -10.86
N ALA A 384 -39.12 15.10 -11.12
CA ALA A 384 -37.75 14.85 -10.67
C ALA A 384 -36.74 15.80 -11.33
N LYS A 385 -36.93 16.12 -12.62
CA LYS A 385 -36.12 17.13 -13.33
C LYS A 385 -36.21 18.51 -12.67
N LYS A 386 -37.44 19.01 -12.44
CA LYS A 386 -37.65 20.31 -11.77
C LYS A 386 -37.11 20.33 -10.34
N PHE A 387 -37.22 19.24 -9.60
CA PHE A 387 -36.70 19.13 -8.23
C PHE A 387 -35.16 19.18 -8.19
N LEU A 388 -34.49 18.47 -9.11
CA LEU A 388 -33.03 18.51 -9.24
C LEU A 388 -32.52 19.87 -9.74
N GLU A 389 -33.26 20.55 -10.64
CA GLU A 389 -32.96 21.92 -11.08
C GLU A 389 -33.09 22.95 -9.95
N LEU A 390 -33.99 22.73 -8.98
CA LEU A 390 -34.17 23.59 -7.80
C LEU A 390 -33.08 23.38 -6.74
N ILE A 391 -32.54 22.18 -6.61
CA ILE A 391 -31.49 21.83 -5.63
C ILE A 391 -30.07 22.16 -6.14
N ASN A 392 -29.85 22.14 -7.45
CA ASN A 392 -28.56 22.48 -8.06
C ASN A 392 -28.38 24.00 -8.32
N LYS A 393 -29.35 24.83 -7.94
CA LYS A 393 -29.23 26.29 -7.86
C LYS A 393 -28.72 26.69 -6.49
#